data_AF-A0A7C3LH96-F1
#
_entry.id   AF-A0A7C3LH96-F1
#
_cell.length_a   1.000
_cell.length_b   1.000
_cell.length_c   1.000
_cell.angle_alpha   90.00
_cell.angle_beta   90.00
_cell.angle_gamma   90.00
#
_symmetry.space_group_name_H-M   'P 1'
#
loop_
_entity.id
_entity.type
_entity.pdbx_description
1 polymer ?
#
loop_
_entity_poly.entity_id
_entity_poly.type
_entity_poly.pdbx_seq_one_letter_code
_entity_poly.pdbx_strand_id
1 'polypeptide(L)' 'MYTGSMTQRHYFTVDVEEAFQVVALEPYVPRASWDTEPSRVAGATRSILELLARTGNTGTFFVLGWV' A
#
# COMPACT_ATOMS: atom_id res chain seq x y z
N MET A 1 -5.27 39.30 -19.45
CA MET A 1 -5.06 38.57 -18.18
C MET A 1 -5.63 37.17 -18.35
N TYR A 2 -4.78 36.16 -18.53
CA TYR A 2 -5.19 34.75 -18.53
C TYR A 2 -4.79 34.16 -17.18
N THR A 3 -5.74 34.06 -16.25
CA THR A 3 -5.57 33.25 -15.05
C THR A 3 -6.36 31.97 -15.26
N GLY A 4 -5.89 31.12 -16.16
CA GLY A 4 -6.40 29.76 -16.26
C GLY A 4 -5.96 29.01 -15.01
N SER A 5 -6.90 28.70 -14.11
CA SER A 5 -6.65 27.78 -13.01
C SER A 5 -6.21 26.44 -13.62
N MET A 6 -4.94 26.10 -13.49
CA MET A 6 -4.46 24.78 -13.87
C MET A 6 -5.08 23.77 -12.90
N THR A 7 -5.88 22.85 -13.42
CA THR A 7 -6.46 21.77 -12.62
C THR A 7 -5.31 20.85 -12.18
N GLN A 8 -4.92 20.95 -10.90
CA GLN A 8 -3.94 20.06 -10.30
C GLN A 8 -4.53 18.64 -10.25
N ARG A 9 -3.83 17.66 -10.84
CA ARG A 9 -4.18 16.24 -10.69
C ARG A 9 -3.38 15.64 -9.54
N HIS A 10 -4.06 14.87 -8.71
CA HIS A 10 -3.44 14.07 -7.66
C HIS A 10 -3.46 12.60 -8.07
N TYR A 11 -2.37 11.89 -7.77
CA TYR A 11 -2.25 10.45 -7.98
C TYR A 11 -2.00 9.81 -6.64
N PHE A 12 -2.66 8.67 -6.39
CA PHE A 12 -2.53 7.90 -5.16
C PHE A 12 -1.98 6.52 -5.50
N THR A 13 -0.87 6.17 -4.86
CA THR A 13 -0.20 4.87 -5.02
C THR A 13 0.03 4.23 -3.66
N VAL A 14 0.02 2.91 -3.62
CA VAL A 14 0.24 2.12 -2.40
C VAL A 14 1.19 0.97 -2.72
N ASP A 15 2.26 0.86 -1.94
CA ASP A 15 3.13 -0.31 -1.94
C ASP A 15 2.60 -1.30 -0.90
N VAL A 16 2.36 -2.54 -1.31
CA VAL A 16 1.80 -3.60 -0.48
C VAL A 16 2.92 -4.55 -0.09
N GLU A 17 3.47 -4.36 1.11
CA GLU A 17 4.65 -5.06 1.60
C GLU A 17 4.49 -5.70 2.99
N GLU A 18 4.78 -6.99 3.11
CA GLU A 18 4.82 -7.73 4.37
C GLU A 18 6.05 -7.39 5.22
N ALA A 19 6.03 -7.77 6.51
CA ALA A 19 7.11 -7.44 7.44
C ALA A 19 8.49 -7.96 6.97
N PHE A 20 8.51 -9.14 6.36
CA PHE A 20 9.72 -9.77 5.83
C PHE A 20 10.23 -9.16 4.52
N GLN A 21 9.47 -8.29 3.87
CA GLN A 21 9.90 -7.56 2.67
C GLN A 21 10.64 -6.27 3.02
N VAL A 22 10.51 -5.78 4.26
CA VAL A 22 11.14 -4.55 4.73
C VAL A 22 12.54 -4.86 5.27
N VAL A 23 13.58 -4.39 4.58
CA VAL A 23 14.99 -4.59 4.98
C VAL A 23 15.25 -4.13 6.42
N ALA A 24 14.64 -3.03 6.86
CA ALA A 24 14.79 -2.52 8.23
C ALA A 24 14.24 -3.46 9.31
N LEU A 25 13.38 -4.43 8.94
CA LEU A 25 12.79 -5.41 9.85
C LEU A 25 13.51 -6.77 9.81
N GLU A 26 14.53 -6.94 8.97
CA GLU A 26 15.31 -8.18 8.85
C GLU A 26 15.79 -8.76 10.20
N PRO A 27 16.27 -7.95 11.18
CA PRO A 27 16.70 -8.48 12.49
C PRO A 27 15.56 -9.06 13.34
N TYR A 28 14.31 -8.71 13.02
CA TYR A 28 13.13 -9.05 13.82
C TYR A 28 12.25 -10.12 13.16
N VAL A 29 12.40 -10.33 11.85
CA VAL A 29 11.55 -11.24 11.06
C VAL A 29 12.44 -12.31 10.41
N PRO A 30 12.89 -13.32 11.18
CA PRO A 30 13.81 -14.33 10.69
C PRO A 30 13.19 -15.13 9.54
N ARG A 31 14.00 -15.50 8.53
CA ARG A 31 13.53 -16.19 7.32
C ARG A 31 12.69 -17.45 7.57
N ALA A 32 13.01 -18.18 8.64
CA ALA A 32 12.28 -19.39 9.01
C ALA A 32 10.84 -19.14 9.52
N SER A 33 10.50 -17.90 9.89
CA SER A 33 9.18 -17.52 10.40
C SER A 33 8.25 -16.94 9.34
N TRP A 34 8.75 -16.63 8.14
CA TRP A 34 8.02 -15.85 7.12
C TRP A 34 6.64 -16.43 6.78
N ASP A 35 6.51 -17.76 6.69
CA ASP A 35 5.25 -18.45 6.37
C ASP A 35 4.21 -18.39 7.50
N THR A 36 4.64 -18.06 8.72
CA THR A 36 3.80 -18.04 9.93
C THR A 36 3.53 -16.65 10.49
N GLU A 37 4.20 -15.63 9.94
CA GLU A 37 3.99 -14.26 10.36
C GLU A 37 2.57 -13.80 10.00
N PRO A 38 1.85 -13.16 10.94
CA PRO A 38 0.56 -12.56 10.62
C PRO A 38 0.70 -11.51 9.53
N SER A 39 -0.16 -11.57 8.51
CA SER A 39 -0.18 -10.54 7.46
C SER A 39 -0.40 -9.16 8.06
N ARG A 40 0.55 -8.24 7.82
CA ARG A 40 0.42 -6.83 8.24
C ARG A 40 -0.37 -6.01 7.23
N VAL A 41 -0.47 -6.48 5.98
CA VAL A 41 -1.06 -5.69 4.90
C VAL A 41 -2.53 -6.00 4.67
N ALA A 42 -3.02 -7.19 4.98
CA ALA A 42 -4.39 -7.59 4.66
C ALA A 42 -5.46 -6.62 5.23
N GLY A 43 -5.33 -6.23 6.50
CA GLY A 43 -6.28 -5.32 7.15
C GLY A 43 -6.21 -3.89 6.60
N ALA A 44 -4.98 -3.37 6.43
CA ALA A 44 -4.76 -2.01 5.94
C ALA A 44 -5.20 -1.87 4.48
N THR A 45 -4.86 -2.83 3.62
CA THR A 45 -5.26 -2.86 2.21
C THR A 45 -6.78 -2.87 2.08
N ARG A 46 -7.49 -3.70 2.86
CA ARG A 46 -8.97 -3.69 2.88
C ARG A 46 -9.52 -2.31 3.24
N SER A 47 -8.98 -1.69 4.29
CA SER A 47 -9.45 -0.39 4.77
C SER A 47 -9.25 0.72 3.73
N ILE A 48 -8.13 0.71 3.01
CA ILE A 48 -7.85 1.68 1.93
C ILE A 48 -8.79 1.44 0.75
N LEU A 49 -9.00 0.19 0.33
CA LEU A 49 -9.91 -0.15 -0.76
C LEU A 49 -11.35 0.28 -0.46
N GLU A 50 -11.83 0.06 0.77
CA GLU A 50 -13.14 0.51 1.23
C GLU A 50 -13.26 2.04 1.22
N LEU A 51 -12.21 2.76 1.63
CA LEU A 51 -12.17 4.22 1.60
C LEU A 51 -12.21 4.77 0.17
N LEU A 52 -11.42 4.20 -0.74
CA LEU A 52 -11.40 4.56 -2.16
C LEU A 52 -12.78 4.33 -2.78
N ALA A 53 -13.39 3.16 -2.53
CA ALA A 53 -14.73 2.84 -3.00
C ALA A 53 -15.80 3.82 -2.48
N ARG A 54 -15.78 4.14 -1.18
CA ARG A 54 -16.72 5.09 -0.55
C ARG A 54 -16.60 6.51 -1.09
N THR A 55 -15.43 6.90 -1.59
CA THR A 55 -15.15 8.26 -2.06
C THR A 55 -15.13 8.38 -3.58
N GLY A 56 -15.33 7.27 -4.31
CA GLY A 56 -15.27 7.25 -5.78
C GLY A 56 -13.88 7.53 -6.35
N ASN A 57 -12.83 7.36 -5.53
CA ASN A 57 -11.45 7.58 -5.95
C ASN A 57 -10.77 6.28 -6.38
N THR A 58 -9.71 6.41 -7.17
CA THR A 58 -8.89 5.30 -7.64
C THR A 58 -7.44 5.46 -7.20
N GLY A 59 -6.74 4.34 -7.05
CA GLY A 59 -5.30 4.33 -6.79
C GLY A 59 -4.62 3.11 -7.43
N THR A 60 -3.30 3.19 -7.58
CA THR A 60 -2.48 2.10 -8.09
C THR A 60 -1.82 1.36 -6.94
N PHE A 61 -1.97 0.04 -6.90
CA PHE A 61 -1.38 -0.82 -5.86
C PHE A 61 -0.25 -1.63 -6.47
N PHE A 62 0.95 -1.50 -5.93
CA PHE A 62 2.11 -2.31 -6.29
C PHE A 62 2.25 -3.44 -5.27
N VAL A 63 2.05 -4.66 -5.74
CA VAL A 63 2.03 -5.86 -4.89
C VAL A 63 3.26 -6.69 -5.21
N LEU A 64 4.08 -6.99 -4.19
CA LEU A 64 5.19 -7.92 -4.33
C LEU A 64 4.66 -9.35 -4.44
N GLY A 65 5.37 -10.24 -5.13
CA GLY A 65 4.89 -11.57 -5.50
C GLY A 65 4.60 -12.54 -4.34
N TRP A 66 4.66 -12.08 -3.09
CA TRP A 66 4.41 -12.86 -1.89
C TRP A 66 3.63 -12.03 -0.86
N VAL A 67 2.30 -12.15 -0.92
CA VAL A 67 1.29 -11.54 -0.02
C VAL A 67 0.17 -12.56 0.17
#